data_AF-A0A926BFJ9-F1
#
_entry.id   AF-A0A926BFJ9-F1
#
_cell.length_a   1.000
_cell.length_b   1.000
_cell.length_c   1.000
_cell.angle_alpha   90.00
_cell.angle_beta   90.00
_cell.angle_gamma   90.00
#
_symmetry.space_group_name_H-M   'P 1'
#
loop_
_entity.id
_entity.type
_entity.pdbx_description
1 polymer ?
#
loop_
_entity_poly.entity_id
_entity_poly.type
_entity_poly.pdbx_seq_one_letter_code
_entity_poly.pdbx_strand_id
1 'polypeptide(L)'
;MLYTTLIVAAIGVAGIIDTEVAAPAGWDRSQDGANVVYTPTDLQSGETYRVTVYPSRPTGGKPVSEWLLTVAKADGEGSVPKLEKNTPESVVVSRAFTGADGVLQAHLYTAGGGGGGSARVVRVTMSLATKVFPRYKEETNRIVREAVTGGKTATASSSSTATAKTGTGKATVGGKLEPGVYVGKQFREKELVRTMRVYLYPNGEYRVSDGNDKDFNYNTGTYQYDAKTGRLSIASKFELENSRIAMDTDFCFFARTKEGTPMIYAENDHGFSTYRTTLIYAGTTKRPSPNAEKVAKVRAEAEAKRYKFVTAPGKGVQPGQIAAIVHEYDVELYSMGASGMGTNVTDEAYLVLKDGTVHKGLPAPPDMLDVRESRQKEPKAWGRWRQSGGTYQVSFGGSPYKKLDAERVIPAKPGERLAGRFGTGSSSASLMGSSYSLWGVTFTRDGRFKKDNRGGSGNSIFMQQGGQPAINSTYDENGSVTSATGADFTVMSKNKKNPNGDREGTYSVEGYTMILRYDNGTVARMPFFYTMANKSTIWFEGNQLAFDDGKD
;
A
#
# COMPACT_ATOMS: atom_id res chain seq x y z
N MET A 1 -13.67 4.21 -77.33
CA MET A 1 -12.42 4.57 -76.62
C MET A 1 -12.60 4.32 -75.14
N LEU A 2 -11.49 4.05 -74.46
CA LEU A 2 -11.31 3.33 -73.20
C LEU A 2 -12.18 3.70 -71.98
N TYR A 3 -12.40 2.64 -71.19
CA TYR A 3 -12.64 2.57 -69.75
C TYR A 3 -11.69 3.44 -68.91
N THR A 4 -12.19 4.06 -67.84
CA THR A 4 -11.52 4.04 -66.52
C THR A 4 -12.57 4.08 -65.41
N THR A 5 -12.60 3.00 -64.64
CA THR A 5 -13.44 2.73 -63.48
C THR A 5 -12.97 3.55 -62.28
N LEU A 6 -13.88 4.24 -61.57
CA LEU A 6 -13.62 4.68 -60.19
C LEU A 6 -14.69 4.08 -59.27
N ILE A 7 -14.26 3.09 -58.49
CA ILE A 7 -15.03 2.47 -57.41
C ILE A 7 -15.10 3.50 -56.28
N VAL A 8 -16.26 4.14 -56.08
CA VAL A 8 -16.55 4.82 -54.81
C VAL A 8 -17.05 3.74 -53.86
N ALA A 9 -16.13 3.23 -53.05
CA ALA A 9 -16.50 2.39 -51.91
C ALA A 9 -17.34 3.23 -50.94
N ALA A 10 -18.64 2.95 -50.88
CA ALA A 10 -19.47 3.33 -49.77
C ALA A 10 -18.93 2.63 -48.51
N ILE A 11 -18.05 3.32 -47.78
CA ILE A 11 -17.75 2.94 -46.40
C ILE A 11 -19.00 3.32 -45.62
N GLY A 12 -19.89 2.34 -45.46
CA GLY A 12 -20.86 2.36 -44.38
C GLY A 12 -20.06 2.47 -43.09
N VAL A 13 -20.01 3.67 -42.52
CA VAL A 13 -19.62 3.85 -41.14
C VAL A 13 -20.69 3.11 -40.36
N ALA A 14 -20.37 1.90 -39.90
CA ALA A 14 -21.17 1.20 -38.92
C ALA A 14 -21.31 2.17 -37.74
N GLY A 15 -22.50 2.73 -37.58
CA GLY A 15 -22.83 3.62 -36.49
C GLY A 15 -22.49 2.89 -35.19
N ILE A 16 -21.48 3.38 -34.48
CA ILE A 16 -21.31 3.05 -33.08
C ILE A 16 -22.58 3.59 -32.42
N ILE A 17 -23.45 2.70 -31.96
CA ILE A 17 -24.69 3.05 -31.28
C ILE A 17 -24.28 3.78 -29.99
N ASP A 18 -24.26 5.11 -30.04
CA ASP A 18 -24.06 5.93 -28.86
C ASP A 18 -25.34 5.79 -28.03
N THR A 19 -25.26 5.03 -26.94
CA THR A 19 -26.45 4.70 -26.15
C THR A 19 -27.01 6.00 -25.59
N GLU A 20 -28.23 6.34 -25.99
CA GLU A 20 -28.92 7.55 -25.56
C GLU A 20 -29.38 7.37 -24.10
N VAL A 21 -28.69 8.04 -23.18
CA VAL A 21 -29.02 8.02 -21.75
C VAL A 21 -30.19 8.98 -21.50
N ALA A 22 -31.25 8.49 -20.87
CA ALA A 22 -32.42 9.30 -20.55
C ALA A 22 -32.17 10.17 -19.31
N ALA A 23 -32.73 11.39 -19.33
CA ALA A 23 -32.64 12.31 -18.18
C ALA A 23 -33.32 11.68 -16.93
N PRO A 24 -32.67 11.73 -15.76
CA PRO A 24 -33.34 11.45 -14.49
C PRO A 24 -34.50 12.41 -14.21
N ALA A 25 -35.47 11.97 -13.41
CA ALA A 25 -36.57 12.84 -13.00
C ALA A 25 -36.00 14.05 -12.23
N GLY A 26 -36.47 15.25 -12.53
CA GLY A 26 -35.95 16.49 -11.94
C GLY A 26 -34.64 16.99 -12.55
N TRP A 27 -34.19 16.44 -13.68
CA TRP A 27 -33.01 16.89 -14.40
C TRP A 27 -33.33 17.35 -15.81
N ASP A 28 -32.70 18.44 -16.22
CA ASP A 28 -32.67 18.89 -17.60
C ASP A 28 -31.58 18.15 -18.37
N ARG A 29 -31.92 17.75 -19.59
CA ARG A 29 -30.98 17.23 -20.58
C ARG A 29 -30.86 18.24 -21.72
N SER A 30 -29.65 18.71 -21.95
CA SER A 30 -29.31 19.60 -23.06
C SER A 30 -28.16 19.01 -23.89
N GLN A 31 -28.03 19.53 -25.10
CA GLN A 31 -26.96 19.16 -26.01
C GLN A 31 -26.01 20.34 -26.16
N ASP A 32 -24.72 20.08 -25.95
CA ASP A 32 -23.64 21.07 -26.08
C ASP A 32 -22.64 20.55 -27.13
N GLY A 33 -22.89 20.93 -28.39
CA GLY A 33 -22.23 20.34 -29.55
C GLY A 33 -22.44 18.84 -29.62
N ALA A 34 -21.35 18.07 -29.61
CA ALA A 34 -21.39 16.60 -29.60
C ALA A 34 -21.55 15.99 -28.20
N ASN A 35 -21.60 16.81 -27.14
CA ASN A 35 -21.70 16.35 -25.77
C ASN A 35 -23.15 16.41 -25.29
N VAL A 36 -23.51 15.50 -24.38
CA VAL A 36 -24.81 15.53 -23.71
C VAL A 36 -24.61 15.99 -22.27
N VAL A 37 -25.40 16.97 -21.84
CA VAL A 37 -25.27 17.62 -20.54
C VAL A 37 -26.53 17.38 -19.73
N TYR A 38 -26.36 16.95 -18.47
CA TYR A 38 -27.43 16.75 -17.50
C TYR A 38 -27.22 17.72 -16.33
N THR A 39 -28.25 18.47 -15.97
CA THR A 39 -28.23 19.44 -14.87
C THR A 39 -29.48 19.27 -14.01
N PRO A 40 -29.37 19.15 -12.68
CA PRO A 40 -30.54 19.14 -11.80
C PRO A 40 -31.29 20.47 -11.85
N THR A 41 -32.62 20.41 -11.78
CA THR A 41 -33.50 21.60 -11.85
C THR A 41 -33.67 22.33 -10.51
N ASP A 42 -33.25 21.70 -9.41
CA ASP A 42 -33.44 22.17 -8.03
C ASP A 42 -32.14 22.70 -7.37
N LEU A 43 -31.14 23.09 -8.17
CA LEU A 43 -29.88 23.64 -7.66
C LEU A 43 -30.11 24.93 -6.88
N GLN A 44 -29.50 25.02 -5.68
CA GLN A 44 -29.57 26.22 -4.86
C GLN A 44 -28.56 27.28 -5.33
N SER A 45 -28.79 28.54 -4.95
CA SER A 45 -27.88 29.64 -5.27
C SER A 45 -26.45 29.36 -4.77
N GLY A 46 -25.46 29.39 -5.66
CA GLY A 46 -24.05 29.09 -5.36
C GLY A 46 -23.67 27.61 -5.47
N GLU A 47 -24.61 26.72 -5.77
CA GLU A 47 -24.33 25.33 -6.09
C GLU A 47 -24.04 25.15 -7.58
N THR A 48 -22.96 24.45 -7.91
CA THR A 48 -22.71 23.93 -9.25
C THR A 48 -22.83 22.42 -9.20
N TYR A 49 -23.64 21.84 -10.09
CA TYR A 49 -23.65 20.41 -10.36
C TYR A 49 -24.02 20.14 -11.82
N ARG A 50 -23.16 19.40 -12.54
CA ARG A 50 -23.40 19.06 -13.94
C ARG A 50 -22.74 17.74 -14.29
N VAL A 51 -23.44 16.89 -15.04
CA VAL A 51 -22.87 15.66 -15.62
C VAL A 51 -22.78 15.84 -17.13
N THR A 52 -21.59 15.71 -17.69
CA THR A 52 -21.33 15.82 -19.13
C THR A 52 -20.87 14.47 -19.67
N VAL A 53 -21.60 13.93 -20.63
CA VAL A 53 -21.24 12.70 -21.36
C VAL A 53 -20.62 13.11 -22.70
N TYR A 54 -19.40 12.66 -22.94
CA TYR A 54 -18.65 12.92 -24.16
C TYR A 54 -18.85 11.77 -25.16
N PRO A 55 -18.73 12.05 -26.48
CA PRO A 55 -18.69 10.99 -27.47
C PRO A 55 -17.48 10.08 -27.27
N SER A 56 -17.58 8.83 -27.72
CA SER A 56 -16.46 7.89 -27.70
C SER A 56 -15.28 8.42 -28.51
N ARG A 57 -14.07 8.30 -27.95
CA ARG A 57 -12.83 8.80 -28.56
C ARG A 57 -11.78 7.70 -28.64
N PRO A 58 -10.95 7.67 -29.70
CA PRO A 58 -9.86 6.71 -29.79
C PRO A 58 -8.84 6.92 -28.67
N THR A 59 -8.35 5.84 -28.07
CA THR A 59 -7.31 5.90 -27.02
C THR A 59 -5.89 5.98 -27.62
N GLY A 60 -5.75 5.75 -28.93
CA GLY A 60 -4.47 5.75 -29.62
C GLY A 60 -3.53 4.63 -29.17
N GLY A 61 -4.10 3.50 -28.71
CA GLY A 61 -3.32 2.35 -28.21
C GLY A 61 -2.83 2.50 -26.76
N LYS A 62 -3.11 3.64 -26.10
CA LYS A 62 -2.75 3.83 -24.68
C LYS A 62 -3.73 3.10 -23.76
N PRO A 63 -3.27 2.64 -22.58
CA PRO A 63 -4.16 2.24 -21.50
C PRO A 63 -5.16 3.36 -21.17
N VAL A 64 -6.42 3.00 -20.91
CA VAL A 64 -7.50 3.97 -20.62
C VAL A 64 -7.14 4.89 -19.45
N SER A 65 -6.38 4.41 -18.47
CA SER A 65 -5.86 5.20 -17.35
C SER A 65 -4.93 6.33 -17.78
N GLU A 66 -3.95 6.05 -18.63
CA GLU A 66 -2.99 7.04 -19.14
C GLU A 66 -3.64 8.01 -20.12
N TRP A 67 -4.54 7.49 -20.95
CA TRP A 67 -5.33 8.29 -21.87
C TRP A 67 -6.24 9.27 -21.12
N LEU A 68 -6.98 8.80 -20.09
CA LEU A 68 -7.89 9.64 -19.32
C LEU A 68 -7.16 10.73 -18.54
N LEU A 69 -5.97 10.45 -17.99
CA LEU A 69 -5.11 11.46 -17.38
C LEU A 69 -4.71 12.56 -18.38
N THR A 70 -4.45 12.19 -19.64
CA THR A 70 -4.14 13.14 -20.71
C THR A 70 -5.38 14.00 -21.03
N VAL A 71 -6.56 13.38 -21.12
CA VAL A 71 -7.84 14.08 -21.35
C VAL A 71 -8.13 15.06 -20.22
N ALA A 72 -8.04 14.61 -18.96
CA ALA A 72 -8.30 15.43 -17.79
C ALA A 72 -7.29 16.59 -17.65
N LYS A 73 -6.04 16.41 -18.11
CA LYS A 73 -5.02 17.46 -18.14
C LYS A 73 -5.32 18.52 -19.20
N ALA A 74 -5.80 18.10 -20.37
CA ALA A 74 -6.14 19.00 -21.47
C ALA A 74 -7.43 19.81 -21.24
N ASP A 75 -8.29 19.37 -20.32
CA ASP A 75 -9.63 19.95 -20.07
C ASP A 75 -9.62 21.32 -19.33
N GLY A 76 -8.46 21.86 -18.93
CA GLY A 76 -8.33 23.23 -18.39
C GLY A 76 -7.27 23.41 -17.30
N GLU A 77 -7.28 24.54 -16.60
CA GLU A 77 -6.37 24.89 -15.48
C GLU A 77 -6.93 24.53 -14.09
N GLY A 78 -6.08 24.07 -13.17
CA GLY A 78 -6.49 23.48 -11.88
C GLY A 78 -5.45 22.51 -11.33
N SER A 79 -5.84 21.68 -10.36
CA SER A 79 -4.94 20.66 -9.80
C SER A 79 -4.50 19.66 -10.85
N VAL A 80 -3.31 19.09 -10.66
CA VAL A 80 -2.85 17.97 -11.48
C VAL A 80 -3.91 16.85 -11.40
N PRO A 81 -4.37 16.31 -12.54
CA PRO A 81 -5.33 15.22 -12.53
C PRO A 81 -4.76 14.00 -11.80
N LYS A 82 -5.52 13.45 -10.87
CA LYS A 82 -5.14 12.30 -10.06
C LYS A 82 -5.95 11.07 -10.44
N LEU A 83 -5.29 9.95 -10.64
CA LEU A 83 -5.94 8.66 -10.82
C LEU A 83 -6.51 8.19 -9.47
N GLU A 84 -7.83 8.07 -9.38
CA GLU A 84 -8.52 7.66 -8.15
C GLU A 84 -8.92 6.18 -8.17
N LYS A 85 -9.29 5.65 -9.34
CA LYS A 85 -9.67 4.25 -9.53
C LYS A 85 -9.14 3.74 -10.87
N ASN A 86 -8.60 2.53 -10.88
CA ASN A 86 -8.18 1.84 -12.09
C ASN A 86 -8.61 0.37 -12.01
N THR A 87 -9.76 0.06 -12.59
CA THR A 87 -10.33 -1.28 -12.63
C THR A 87 -10.61 -1.69 -14.07
N PRO A 88 -10.74 -3.00 -14.38
CA PRO A 88 -11.11 -3.45 -15.72
C PRO A 88 -12.42 -2.84 -16.24
N GLU A 89 -13.35 -2.50 -15.34
CA GLU A 89 -14.68 -1.97 -15.66
C GLU A 89 -14.70 -0.45 -15.86
N SER A 90 -13.85 0.28 -15.14
CA SER A 90 -13.82 1.75 -15.16
C SER A 90 -12.51 2.32 -14.61
N VAL A 91 -12.13 3.46 -15.16
CA VAL A 91 -11.05 4.33 -14.72
C VAL A 91 -11.66 5.64 -14.24
N VAL A 92 -11.25 6.11 -13.06
CA VAL A 92 -11.70 7.40 -12.51
C VAL A 92 -10.50 8.31 -12.26
N VAL A 93 -10.58 9.53 -12.75
CA VAL A 93 -9.61 10.61 -12.55
C VAL A 93 -10.32 11.80 -11.94
N SER A 94 -9.71 12.46 -10.96
CA SER A 94 -10.25 13.68 -10.36
C SER A 94 -9.30 14.86 -10.55
N ARG A 95 -9.84 16.08 -10.46
CA ARG A 95 -9.08 17.32 -10.25
C ARG A 95 -9.97 18.36 -9.57
N ALA A 96 -9.36 19.26 -8.81
CA ALA A 96 -10.01 20.41 -8.22
C ALA A 96 -9.58 21.69 -8.94
N PHE A 97 -10.42 22.72 -8.94
CA PHE A 97 -10.14 24.04 -9.49
C PHE A 97 -11.02 25.09 -8.81
N THR A 98 -10.62 26.36 -8.89
CA THR A 98 -11.46 27.46 -8.42
C THR A 98 -12.34 27.94 -9.57
N GLY A 99 -13.66 27.93 -9.39
CA GLY A 99 -14.62 28.43 -10.36
C GLY A 99 -14.51 29.94 -10.56
N ALA A 100 -15.12 30.47 -11.62
CA ALA A 100 -15.14 31.91 -11.89
C ALA A 100 -15.86 32.73 -10.80
N ASP A 101 -16.69 32.07 -10.00
CA ASP A 101 -17.38 32.57 -8.82
C ASP A 101 -16.52 32.55 -7.54
N GLY A 102 -15.26 32.11 -7.63
CA GLY A 102 -14.35 31.96 -6.49
C GLY A 102 -14.61 30.71 -5.64
N VAL A 103 -15.59 29.88 -6.01
CA VAL A 103 -15.95 28.67 -5.27
C VAL A 103 -15.02 27.53 -5.66
N LEU A 104 -14.54 26.76 -4.67
CA LEU A 104 -13.76 25.55 -4.96
C LEU A 104 -14.67 24.47 -5.58
N GLN A 105 -14.31 24.02 -6.77
CA GLN A 105 -15.03 23.04 -7.57
C GLN A 105 -14.15 21.82 -7.87
N ALA A 106 -14.77 20.73 -8.31
CA ALA A 106 -14.08 19.53 -8.77
C ALA A 106 -14.66 19.01 -10.09
N HIS A 107 -13.76 18.45 -10.91
CA HIS A 107 -14.11 17.54 -12.00
C HIS A 107 -13.79 16.10 -11.60
N LEU A 108 -14.78 15.22 -11.77
CA LEU A 108 -14.61 13.78 -11.68
C LEU A 108 -14.84 13.17 -13.07
N TYR A 109 -13.78 12.66 -13.68
CA TYR A 109 -13.82 11.97 -14.97
C TYR A 109 -13.92 10.48 -14.73
N THR A 110 -14.94 9.85 -15.31
CA THR A 110 -15.07 8.39 -15.36
C THR A 110 -14.99 7.94 -16.81
N ALA A 111 -14.14 6.97 -17.10
CA ALA A 111 -14.04 6.35 -18.42
C ALA A 111 -14.14 4.83 -18.34
N GLY A 112 -14.62 4.22 -19.42
CA GLY A 112 -14.70 2.77 -19.58
C GLY A 112 -14.53 2.38 -21.04
N GLY A 113 -14.14 1.13 -21.25
CA GLY A 113 -13.77 0.63 -22.57
C GLY A 113 -14.98 0.35 -23.44
N GLY A 114 -15.13 1.12 -24.53
CA GLY A 114 -15.80 0.62 -25.71
C GLY A 114 -14.82 -0.32 -26.41
N GLY A 115 -15.19 -1.55 -26.71
CA GLY A 115 -14.30 -2.45 -27.46
C GLY A 115 -13.69 -1.78 -28.70
N GLY A 116 -12.48 -2.18 -29.11
CA GLY A 116 -11.85 -1.69 -30.34
C GLY A 116 -10.95 -0.45 -30.22
N GLY A 117 -10.35 -0.18 -29.06
CA GLY A 117 -9.34 0.89 -28.92
C GLY A 117 -9.92 2.31 -28.77
N SER A 118 -11.16 2.42 -28.30
CA SER A 118 -11.82 3.68 -27.97
C SER A 118 -12.36 3.67 -26.54
N ALA A 119 -12.56 4.85 -25.96
CA ALA A 119 -13.13 5.00 -24.62
C ALA A 119 -14.09 6.18 -24.59
N ARG A 120 -15.15 6.05 -23.78
CA ARG A 120 -16.11 7.12 -23.52
C ARG A 120 -15.83 7.72 -22.15
N VAL A 121 -16.03 9.02 -22.01
CA VAL A 121 -15.78 9.77 -20.76
C VAL A 121 -17.09 10.40 -20.30
N VAL A 122 -17.31 10.35 -19.00
CA VAL A 122 -18.30 11.15 -18.29
C VAL A 122 -17.57 12.05 -17.31
N ARG A 123 -17.84 13.35 -17.35
CA ARG A 123 -17.30 14.33 -16.40
C ARG A 123 -18.42 14.83 -15.50
N VAL A 124 -18.23 14.72 -14.20
CA VAL A 124 -19.08 15.39 -13.21
C VAL A 124 -18.37 16.65 -12.76
N THR A 125 -19.05 17.79 -12.81
CA THR A 125 -18.58 19.08 -12.29
C THR A 125 -19.40 19.46 -11.08
N MET A 126 -18.77 19.77 -9.96
CA MET A 126 -19.48 20.05 -8.71
C MET A 126 -18.78 21.08 -7.82
N SER A 127 -19.54 21.84 -7.05
CA SER A 127 -19.02 22.66 -5.94
C SER A 127 -18.63 21.78 -4.74
N LEU A 128 -17.40 21.90 -4.25
CA LEU A 128 -16.89 21.11 -3.11
C LEU A 128 -17.32 21.66 -1.75
N ALA A 129 -17.63 22.96 -1.65
CA ALA A 129 -17.99 23.61 -0.39
C ALA A 129 -19.42 23.28 0.10
N THR A 130 -20.30 22.78 -0.77
CA THR A 130 -21.75 22.79 -0.55
C THR A 130 -22.42 21.42 -0.39
N LYS A 131 -21.67 20.32 -0.20
CA LYS A 131 -22.21 18.95 -0.04
C LYS A 131 -23.24 18.55 -1.13
N VAL A 132 -23.05 19.03 -2.36
CA VAL A 132 -24.04 18.89 -3.45
C VAL A 132 -24.04 17.49 -4.06
N PHE A 133 -22.88 16.83 -4.11
CA PHE A 133 -22.75 15.46 -4.64
C PHE A 133 -23.70 14.42 -4.01
N PRO A 134 -23.84 14.33 -2.67
CA PRO A 134 -24.80 13.40 -2.07
C PRO A 134 -26.24 13.56 -2.54
N ARG A 135 -26.67 14.79 -2.91
CA ARG A 135 -28.05 15.07 -3.34
C ARG A 135 -28.37 14.43 -4.69
N TYR A 136 -27.37 14.28 -5.55
CA TYR A 136 -27.53 13.91 -6.97
C TYR A 136 -26.82 12.61 -7.34
N LYS A 137 -26.31 11.88 -6.35
CA LYS A 137 -25.40 10.75 -6.56
C LYS A 137 -26.05 9.57 -7.27
N GLU A 138 -27.30 9.25 -6.98
CA GLU A 138 -27.97 8.05 -7.51
C GLU A 138 -28.24 8.23 -9.00
N GLU A 139 -28.72 9.42 -9.37
CA GLU A 139 -28.95 9.86 -10.73
C GLU A 139 -27.63 9.97 -11.50
N THR A 140 -26.59 10.49 -10.87
CA THR A 140 -25.23 10.57 -11.46
C THR A 140 -24.66 9.18 -11.73
N ASN A 141 -24.75 8.25 -10.77
CA ASN A 141 -24.27 6.88 -10.91
C ASN A 141 -25.02 6.14 -12.01
N ARG A 142 -26.32 6.40 -12.18
CA ARG A 142 -27.12 5.86 -13.27
C ARG A 142 -26.62 6.35 -14.62
N ILE A 143 -26.47 7.69 -14.78
CA ILE A 143 -25.96 8.30 -16.02
C ILE A 143 -24.57 7.75 -16.37
N VAL A 144 -23.66 7.68 -15.39
CA VAL A 144 -22.30 7.18 -15.58
C VAL A 144 -22.32 5.70 -16.01
N ARG A 145 -23.10 4.86 -15.33
CA ARG A 145 -23.19 3.43 -15.66
C ARG A 145 -23.74 3.21 -17.06
N GLU A 146 -24.85 3.85 -17.41
CA GLU A 146 -25.47 3.69 -18.72
C GLU A 146 -24.56 4.22 -19.84
N ALA A 147 -23.86 5.34 -19.61
CA ALA A 147 -22.94 5.92 -20.59
C ALA A 147 -21.65 5.10 -20.75
N VAL A 148 -21.10 4.54 -19.66
CA VAL A 148 -19.75 3.95 -19.63
C VAL A 148 -19.76 2.42 -19.78
N THR A 149 -20.80 1.72 -19.31
CA THR A 149 -20.87 0.25 -19.32
C THR A 149 -21.94 -0.33 -20.26
N GLY A 150 -22.67 0.50 -21.02
CA GLY A 150 -23.61 0.06 -22.06
C GLY A 150 -24.84 -0.70 -21.54
N GLY A 151 -25.28 -0.47 -20.30
CA GLY A 151 -26.56 -0.96 -19.78
C GLY A 151 -26.69 -2.47 -19.56
N LYS A 152 -25.61 -3.25 -19.45
CA LYS A 152 -25.72 -4.69 -19.08
C LYS A 152 -26.17 -4.86 -17.63
N THR A 153 -27.47 -5.08 -17.44
CA THR A 153 -28.09 -5.50 -16.18
C THR A 153 -27.72 -6.95 -15.89
N ALA A 154 -27.18 -7.24 -14.71
CA ALA A 154 -26.97 -8.61 -14.23
C ALA A 154 -28.35 -9.27 -14.01
N THR A 155 -28.71 -10.23 -14.86
CA THR A 155 -29.96 -10.99 -14.72
C THR A 155 -29.70 -12.20 -13.82
N ALA A 156 -30.48 -12.29 -12.75
CA ALA A 156 -30.53 -13.44 -11.86
C ALA A 156 -30.98 -14.69 -12.63
N SER A 157 -30.22 -15.77 -12.55
CA SER A 157 -30.61 -17.07 -13.10
C SER A 157 -30.81 -18.10 -12.00
N SER A 158 -31.97 -18.72 -12.14
CA SER A 158 -32.62 -19.78 -11.39
C SER A 158 -31.76 -20.98 -10.98
N SER A 159 -32.09 -21.48 -9.80
CA SER A 159 -31.70 -22.74 -9.19
C SER A 159 -31.89 -23.97 -10.09
N SER A 160 -30.87 -24.81 -10.18
CA SER A 160 -31.04 -26.24 -10.44
C SER A 160 -30.17 -27.05 -9.49
N THR A 161 -30.81 -27.79 -8.60
CA THR A 161 -30.21 -28.79 -7.72
C THR A 161 -29.65 -29.93 -8.58
N ALA A 162 -28.34 -30.16 -8.52
CA ALA A 162 -27.71 -31.34 -9.13
C ALA A 162 -26.84 -32.07 -8.10
N THR A 163 -27.35 -33.21 -7.64
CA THR A 163 -26.62 -34.17 -6.81
C THR A 163 -25.49 -34.80 -7.62
N ALA A 164 -24.24 -34.61 -7.17
CA ALA A 164 -23.06 -35.16 -7.83
C ALA A 164 -23.10 -36.70 -7.88
N LYS A 165 -23.04 -37.26 -9.10
CA LYS A 165 -22.72 -38.67 -9.35
C LYS A 165 -21.22 -38.80 -9.64
N THR A 166 -20.50 -39.34 -8.68
CA THR A 166 -19.11 -39.77 -8.81
C THR A 166 -19.00 -41.02 -9.69
N GLY A 167 -18.19 -40.96 -10.75
CA GLY A 167 -17.77 -42.10 -11.54
C GLY A 167 -16.24 -42.23 -11.56
N THR A 168 -15.73 -43.12 -10.69
CA THR A 168 -14.49 -43.94 -10.75
C THR A 168 -13.72 -43.96 -9.41
N GLY A 169 -13.80 -45.09 -8.69
CA GLY A 169 -12.90 -45.51 -7.60
C GLY A 169 -12.84 -44.66 -6.31
N LYS A 170 -13.36 -45.16 -5.19
CA LYS A 170 -13.44 -44.47 -3.87
C LYS A 170 -12.08 -43.96 -3.35
N ALA A 171 -11.79 -42.67 -3.53
CA ALA A 171 -10.83 -41.92 -2.72
C ALA A 171 -11.44 -41.63 -1.33
N THR A 172 -10.62 -41.55 -0.28
CA THR A 172 -11.10 -41.19 1.07
C THR A 172 -10.90 -39.69 1.28
N VAL A 173 -12.00 -38.95 1.43
CA VAL A 173 -11.98 -37.50 1.65
C VAL A 173 -11.73 -37.19 3.13
N GLY A 174 -10.87 -36.21 3.42
CA GLY A 174 -10.58 -35.74 4.77
C GLY A 174 -9.48 -36.50 5.53
N GLY A 175 -9.46 -36.33 6.85
CA GLY A 175 -8.45 -36.90 7.75
C GLY A 175 -7.31 -35.95 8.09
N LYS A 176 -6.16 -36.46 8.53
CA LYS A 176 -4.99 -35.63 8.84
C LYS A 176 -4.37 -35.10 7.54
N LEU A 177 -4.40 -33.77 7.36
CA LEU A 177 -3.71 -33.06 6.28
C LEU A 177 -2.20 -33.29 6.38
N GLU A 178 -1.57 -33.53 5.24
CA GLU A 178 -0.12 -33.72 5.14
C GLU A 178 0.54 -32.44 4.59
N PRO A 179 1.26 -31.63 5.39
CA PRO A 179 2.03 -30.52 4.88
C PRO A 179 3.17 -31.00 3.98
N GLY A 180 3.43 -30.29 2.89
CA GLY A 180 4.49 -30.60 1.94
C GLY A 180 4.14 -30.09 0.55
N VAL A 181 4.69 -30.73 -0.47
CA VAL A 181 4.57 -30.32 -1.86
C VAL A 181 3.56 -31.20 -2.57
N TYR A 182 2.61 -30.59 -3.27
CA TYR A 182 1.63 -31.24 -4.12
C TYR A 182 1.83 -30.78 -5.56
N VAL A 183 1.88 -31.72 -6.49
CA VAL A 183 2.14 -31.43 -7.91
C VAL A 183 1.03 -32.04 -8.75
N GLY A 184 0.58 -31.31 -9.75
CA GLY A 184 -0.42 -31.85 -10.67
C GLY A 184 -0.82 -30.90 -11.77
N LYS A 185 -2.03 -31.09 -12.28
CA LYS A 185 -2.54 -30.42 -13.47
C LYS A 185 -3.94 -29.89 -13.21
N GLN A 186 -4.24 -28.75 -13.82
CA GLN A 186 -5.57 -28.18 -13.92
C GLN A 186 -6.03 -28.26 -15.37
N PHE A 187 -7.25 -28.74 -15.57
CA PHE A 187 -7.92 -28.83 -16.86
C PHE A 187 -9.13 -27.92 -16.88
N ARG A 188 -9.46 -27.37 -18.04
CA ARG A 188 -10.75 -26.77 -18.35
C ARG A 188 -11.43 -27.74 -19.31
N GLU A 189 -12.48 -28.40 -18.85
CA GLU A 189 -13.07 -29.56 -19.53
C GLU A 189 -12.02 -30.64 -19.85
N LYS A 190 -11.56 -30.74 -21.11
CA LYS A 190 -10.51 -31.67 -21.57
C LYS A 190 -9.19 -30.96 -21.90
N GLU A 191 -9.16 -29.63 -21.90
CA GLU A 191 -7.99 -28.84 -22.24
C GLU A 191 -7.09 -28.66 -21.02
N LEU A 192 -5.80 -28.95 -21.15
CA LEU A 192 -4.82 -28.69 -20.09
C LEU A 192 -4.59 -27.18 -19.97
N VAL A 193 -4.99 -26.60 -18.84
CA VAL A 193 -4.82 -25.16 -18.58
C VAL A 193 -3.42 -24.86 -18.06
N ARG A 194 -2.98 -25.63 -17.05
CA ARG A 194 -1.68 -25.42 -16.40
C ARG A 194 -1.20 -26.63 -15.62
N THR A 195 0.10 -26.71 -15.41
CA THR A 195 0.71 -27.53 -14.36
C THR A 195 0.85 -26.70 -13.10
N MET A 196 0.66 -27.31 -11.94
CA MET A 196 0.62 -26.62 -10.66
C MET A 196 1.52 -27.30 -9.65
N ARG A 197 2.11 -26.47 -8.80
CA ARG A 197 2.75 -26.90 -7.57
C ARG A 197 2.23 -26.10 -6.39
N VAL A 198 1.75 -26.80 -5.36
CA VAL A 198 1.23 -26.24 -4.13
C VAL A 198 2.10 -26.70 -2.96
N TYR A 199 2.60 -25.75 -2.19
CA TYR A 199 3.32 -25.99 -0.95
C TYR A 199 2.37 -25.69 0.20
N LEU A 200 2.13 -26.66 1.05
CA LEU A 200 1.42 -26.49 2.32
C LEU A 200 2.44 -26.57 3.46
N TYR A 201 2.45 -25.56 4.31
CA TYR A 201 3.38 -25.48 5.43
C TYR A 201 2.69 -25.90 6.74
N PRO A 202 3.42 -26.51 7.69
CA PRO A 202 2.84 -26.91 8.98
C PRO A 202 2.26 -25.74 9.79
N ASN A 203 2.73 -24.53 9.55
CA ASN A 203 2.26 -23.31 10.22
C ASN A 203 0.99 -22.70 9.59
N GLY A 204 0.31 -23.42 8.68
CA GLY A 204 -0.92 -22.95 8.05
C GLY A 204 -0.72 -22.06 6.83
N GLU A 205 0.52 -21.77 6.42
CA GLU A 205 0.80 -21.00 5.21
C GLU A 205 0.76 -21.88 3.95
N TYR A 206 0.56 -21.26 2.79
CA TYR A 206 0.73 -21.92 1.50
C TYR A 206 1.53 -21.08 0.50
N ARG A 207 2.00 -21.75 -0.56
CA ARG A 207 2.51 -21.14 -1.78
C ARG A 207 2.01 -21.92 -3.00
N VAL A 208 1.54 -21.23 -4.04
CA VAL A 208 1.13 -21.84 -5.32
C VAL A 208 1.96 -21.26 -6.46
N SER A 209 2.37 -22.13 -7.40
CA SER A 209 3.11 -21.80 -8.62
C SER A 209 2.47 -22.49 -9.82
N ASP A 210 2.38 -21.78 -10.96
CA ASP A 210 2.03 -22.32 -12.27
C ASP A 210 3.30 -22.63 -13.07
N GLY A 211 3.76 -23.88 -13.04
CA GLY A 211 4.93 -24.33 -13.81
C GLY A 211 6.03 -25.02 -12.98
N ASN A 212 7.22 -25.14 -13.58
CA ASN A 212 8.42 -25.61 -12.89
C ASN A 212 8.94 -24.52 -11.95
N ASP A 213 9.71 -24.91 -10.94
CA ASP A 213 10.22 -24.11 -9.79
C ASP A 213 11.03 -22.83 -10.13
N LYS A 214 11.01 -22.37 -11.38
CA LYS A 214 11.92 -21.39 -11.98
C LYS A 214 11.26 -20.05 -12.35
N ASP A 215 9.92 -19.95 -12.42
CA ASP A 215 9.23 -18.71 -12.82
C ASP A 215 8.44 -18.07 -11.65
N PHE A 216 8.81 -16.84 -11.32
CA PHE A 216 8.58 -16.19 -10.01
C PHE A 216 7.32 -15.31 -10.00
N ASN A 217 6.12 -15.90 -10.02
CA ASN A 217 4.87 -15.16 -9.80
C ASN A 217 3.96 -15.88 -8.77
N TYR A 218 4.40 -15.93 -7.50
CA TYR A 218 3.74 -16.74 -6.48
C TYR A 218 2.46 -16.10 -5.93
N ASN A 219 1.43 -16.94 -5.74
CA ASN A 219 0.36 -16.64 -4.78
C ASN A 219 0.73 -17.28 -3.43
N THR A 220 0.68 -16.50 -2.36
CA THR A 220 0.97 -16.95 -1.00
C THR A 220 -0.12 -16.46 -0.06
N GLY A 221 -0.37 -17.20 1.00
CA GLY A 221 -1.39 -16.88 1.98
C GLY A 221 -1.46 -17.93 3.08
N THR A 222 -2.59 -17.96 3.78
CA THR A 222 -2.91 -18.99 4.78
C THR A 222 -4.02 -19.87 4.27
N TYR A 223 -3.88 -21.19 4.40
CA TYR A 223 -4.94 -22.11 4.03
C TYR A 223 -5.89 -22.37 5.20
N GLN A 224 -7.11 -22.77 4.88
CA GLN A 224 -8.10 -23.24 5.86
C GLN A 224 -8.38 -24.71 5.60
N TYR A 225 -8.42 -25.51 6.65
CA TYR A 225 -8.65 -26.94 6.54
C TYR A 225 -9.60 -27.45 7.61
N ASP A 226 -10.59 -28.22 7.20
CA ASP A 226 -11.45 -28.99 8.08
C ASP A 226 -11.15 -30.48 7.94
N ALA A 227 -10.60 -31.09 9.00
CA ALA A 227 -10.21 -32.49 9.01
C ALA A 227 -11.40 -33.47 8.91
N LYS A 228 -12.61 -33.05 9.31
CA LYS A 228 -13.79 -33.91 9.29
C LYS A 228 -14.38 -34.01 7.89
N THR A 229 -14.46 -32.88 7.19
CA THR A 229 -15.07 -32.80 5.85
C THR A 229 -14.03 -32.91 4.73
N GLY A 230 -12.75 -32.73 5.05
CA GLY A 230 -11.67 -32.64 4.08
C GLY A 230 -11.65 -31.34 3.29
N ARG A 231 -12.55 -30.39 3.57
CA ARG A 231 -12.61 -29.10 2.87
C ARG A 231 -11.31 -28.34 3.11
N LEU A 232 -10.67 -27.94 2.01
CA LEU A 232 -9.39 -27.24 2.00
C LEU A 232 -9.53 -25.99 1.13
N SER A 233 -9.21 -24.82 1.68
CA SER A 233 -9.21 -23.56 0.92
C SER A 233 -7.82 -22.94 0.95
N ILE A 234 -7.30 -22.64 -0.23
CA ILE A 234 -5.92 -22.21 -0.46
C ILE A 234 -5.93 -20.87 -1.20
N ALA A 235 -6.19 -20.88 -2.51
CA ALA A 235 -6.01 -19.70 -3.37
C ALA A 235 -7.14 -19.56 -4.39
N SER A 236 -7.93 -18.49 -4.23
CA SER A 236 -9.00 -18.08 -5.15
C SER A 236 -8.54 -17.98 -6.60
N LYS A 237 -7.41 -17.30 -6.83
CA LYS A 237 -6.80 -17.07 -8.15
C LYS A 237 -6.55 -18.38 -8.93
N PHE A 238 -6.47 -19.51 -8.24
CA PHE A 238 -6.18 -20.80 -8.83
C PHE A 238 -7.36 -21.77 -8.78
N GLU A 239 -8.56 -21.30 -8.43
CA GLU A 239 -9.74 -22.15 -8.25
C GLU A 239 -9.51 -23.26 -7.20
N LEU A 240 -8.68 -22.96 -6.20
CA LEU A 240 -8.36 -23.85 -5.07
C LEU A 240 -8.97 -23.30 -3.78
N GLU A 241 -10.23 -22.91 -3.81
CA GLU A 241 -10.95 -22.40 -2.63
C GLU A 241 -12.39 -22.91 -2.59
N ASN A 242 -12.96 -22.96 -1.39
CA ASN A 242 -14.39 -23.18 -1.22
C ASN A 242 -15.06 -21.81 -1.01
N SER A 243 -16.13 -21.52 -1.77
CA SER A 243 -16.86 -20.26 -1.67
C SER A 243 -17.41 -20.06 -0.25
N ARG A 244 -17.27 -18.83 0.28
CA ARG A 244 -17.88 -18.46 1.57
C ARG A 244 -19.27 -17.84 1.42
N ILE A 245 -19.67 -17.49 0.20
CA ILE A 245 -20.90 -16.74 -0.09
C ILE A 245 -21.98 -17.69 -0.64
N ALA A 246 -21.59 -18.69 -1.41
CA ALA A 246 -22.46 -19.80 -1.78
C ALA A 246 -22.20 -20.95 -0.80
N MET A 247 -23.05 -21.08 0.22
CA MET A 247 -22.87 -22.07 1.31
C MET A 247 -22.98 -23.53 0.84
N ASP A 248 -23.36 -23.77 -0.42
CA ASP A 248 -23.84 -25.06 -0.91
C ASP A 248 -22.94 -25.69 -1.97
N THR A 249 -21.74 -25.13 -2.20
CA THR A 249 -20.86 -25.60 -3.28
C THR A 249 -19.42 -25.79 -2.80
N ASP A 250 -19.05 -27.04 -2.61
CA ASP A 250 -17.70 -27.46 -2.22
C ASP A 250 -16.85 -27.77 -3.45
N PHE A 251 -15.67 -27.15 -3.51
CA PHE A 251 -14.86 -27.12 -4.71
C PHE A 251 -13.44 -27.56 -4.50
N CYS A 252 -12.92 -27.61 -3.27
CA CYS A 252 -11.53 -28.00 -3.03
C CYS A 252 -11.41 -28.82 -1.74
N PHE A 253 -10.80 -30.01 -1.88
CA PHE A 253 -10.71 -31.01 -0.84
C PHE A 253 -9.32 -31.61 -0.75
N PHE A 254 -8.93 -31.92 0.48
CA PHE A 254 -7.90 -32.90 0.76
C PHE A 254 -8.52 -34.30 0.77
N ALA A 255 -7.86 -35.23 0.11
CA ALA A 255 -8.23 -36.64 0.10
C ALA A 255 -6.98 -37.52 0.07
N ARG A 256 -7.20 -38.83 0.15
CA ARG A 256 -6.16 -39.84 -0.11
C ARG A 256 -6.62 -40.74 -1.24
N THR A 257 -5.68 -41.10 -2.12
CA THR A 257 -5.90 -42.14 -3.14
C THR A 257 -6.25 -43.46 -2.45
N LYS A 258 -6.68 -44.46 -3.23
CA LYS A 258 -6.94 -45.82 -2.72
C LYS A 258 -5.68 -46.42 -2.07
N GLU A 259 -4.51 -46.07 -2.58
CA GLU A 259 -3.18 -46.47 -2.09
C GLU A 259 -2.73 -45.66 -0.86
N GLY A 260 -3.56 -44.73 -0.37
CA GLY A 260 -3.29 -43.90 0.80
C GLY A 260 -2.47 -42.63 0.52
N THR A 261 -2.10 -42.38 -0.73
CA THR A 261 -1.29 -41.22 -1.13
C THR A 261 -2.08 -39.92 -0.94
N PRO A 262 -1.56 -38.92 -0.20
CA PRO A 262 -2.24 -37.65 -0.04
C PRO A 262 -2.44 -36.93 -1.39
N MET A 263 -3.61 -36.33 -1.57
CA MET A 263 -3.96 -35.56 -2.75
C MET A 263 -4.84 -34.36 -2.41
N ILE A 264 -4.82 -33.38 -3.31
CA ILE A 264 -5.75 -32.25 -3.33
C ILE A 264 -6.56 -32.37 -4.62
N TYR A 265 -7.87 -32.39 -4.49
CA TYR A 265 -8.81 -32.37 -5.60
C TYR A 265 -9.59 -31.08 -5.56
N ALA A 266 -9.73 -30.42 -6.71
CA ALA A 266 -10.64 -29.30 -6.85
C ALA A 266 -11.43 -29.37 -8.16
N GLU A 267 -12.70 -29.00 -8.10
CA GLU A 267 -13.58 -28.84 -9.26
C GLU A 267 -14.36 -27.55 -9.07
N ASN A 268 -14.29 -26.63 -10.04
CA ASN A 268 -15.10 -25.40 -10.03
C ASN A 268 -15.92 -25.36 -11.32
N ASP A 269 -17.24 -25.32 -11.18
CA ASP A 269 -18.22 -25.30 -12.26
C ASP A 269 -19.00 -23.97 -12.36
N HIS A 270 -18.60 -22.94 -11.62
CA HIS A 270 -19.21 -21.61 -11.72
C HIS A 270 -18.81 -20.91 -13.03
N GLY A 271 -19.77 -20.76 -13.95
CA GLY A 271 -19.62 -19.99 -15.19
C GLY A 271 -19.85 -20.81 -16.47
N PHE A 272 -19.19 -20.45 -17.57
CA PHE A 272 -19.34 -21.12 -18.87
C PHE A 272 -18.44 -22.35 -19.06
N SER A 273 -17.66 -22.77 -18.05
CA SER A 273 -16.72 -23.90 -18.16
C SER A 273 -16.42 -24.54 -16.81
N THR A 274 -16.16 -25.85 -16.79
CA THR A 274 -15.73 -26.58 -15.58
C THR A 274 -14.21 -26.71 -15.52
N TYR A 275 -13.61 -26.25 -14.42
CA TYR A 275 -12.20 -26.46 -14.10
C TYR A 275 -12.04 -27.66 -13.18
N ARG A 276 -11.08 -28.55 -13.48
CA ARG A 276 -10.72 -29.69 -12.62
C ARG A 276 -9.24 -29.72 -12.34
N THR A 277 -8.88 -29.79 -11.08
CA THR A 277 -7.49 -29.82 -10.60
C THR A 277 -7.27 -31.06 -9.75
N THR A 278 -6.23 -31.83 -10.07
CA THR A 278 -5.78 -32.94 -9.22
C THR A 278 -4.29 -32.76 -8.94
N LEU A 279 -3.93 -32.68 -7.66
CA LEU A 279 -2.55 -32.55 -7.18
C LEU A 279 -2.19 -33.71 -6.26
N ILE A 280 -1.07 -34.36 -6.52
CA ILE A 280 -0.59 -35.51 -5.75
C ILE A 280 0.60 -35.09 -4.89
N TYR A 281 0.68 -35.61 -3.67
CA TYR A 281 1.79 -35.37 -2.77
C TYR A 281 3.12 -35.87 -3.36
N ALA A 282 4.09 -34.97 -3.40
CA ALA A 282 5.42 -35.15 -3.98
C ALA A 282 6.55 -35.15 -2.94
N GLY A 283 6.21 -35.02 -1.65
CA GLY A 283 7.17 -35.06 -0.54
C GLY A 283 7.22 -33.76 0.28
N THR A 284 8.14 -33.71 1.23
CA THR A 284 8.29 -32.57 2.14
C THR A 284 8.98 -31.39 1.44
N THR A 285 8.61 -30.16 1.81
CA THR A 285 9.30 -28.96 1.33
C THR A 285 10.55 -28.70 2.15
N LYS A 286 11.70 -28.49 1.48
CA LYS A 286 12.92 -27.94 2.10
C LYS A 286 12.95 -26.42 2.10
N ARG A 287 12.03 -25.78 1.36
CA ARG A 287 11.94 -24.32 1.26
C ARG A 287 11.26 -23.77 2.52
N PRO A 288 11.73 -22.65 3.10
CA PRO A 288 11.05 -22.02 4.22
C PRO A 288 9.66 -21.51 3.84
N SER A 289 8.82 -21.26 4.84
CA SER A 289 7.50 -20.67 4.63
C SER A 289 7.60 -19.20 4.18
N PRO A 290 6.56 -18.63 3.55
CA PRO A 290 6.57 -17.22 3.14
C PRO A 290 6.92 -16.26 4.29
N ASN A 291 6.35 -16.43 5.48
CA ASN A 291 6.70 -15.60 6.63
C ASN A 291 8.14 -15.82 7.10
N ALA A 292 8.64 -17.06 7.13
CA ALA A 292 10.03 -17.34 7.50
C ALA A 292 11.03 -16.70 6.52
N GLU A 293 10.75 -16.72 5.22
CA GLU A 293 11.56 -16.00 4.21
C GLU A 293 11.49 -14.49 4.40
N LYS A 294 10.31 -13.91 4.70
CA LYS A 294 10.16 -12.48 5.01
C LYS A 294 10.98 -12.09 6.24
N VAL A 295 10.89 -12.83 7.33
CA VAL A 295 11.67 -12.57 8.55
C VAL A 295 13.17 -12.69 8.29
N ALA A 296 13.60 -13.73 7.57
CA ALA A 296 15.01 -13.90 7.20
C ALA A 296 15.50 -12.77 6.31
N LYS A 297 14.69 -12.32 5.34
CA LYS A 297 15.00 -11.18 4.48
C LYS A 297 15.10 -9.89 5.29
N VAL A 298 14.15 -9.60 6.17
CA VAL A 298 14.21 -8.43 7.07
C VAL A 298 15.47 -8.48 7.94
N ARG A 299 15.82 -9.65 8.48
CA ARG A 299 17.05 -9.83 9.27
C ARG A 299 18.31 -9.60 8.41
N ALA A 300 18.36 -10.18 7.21
CA ALA A 300 19.48 -10.02 6.29
C ALA A 300 19.61 -8.58 5.80
N GLU A 301 18.50 -7.89 5.54
CA GLU A 301 18.47 -6.46 5.21
C GLU A 301 18.90 -5.61 6.39
N ALA A 302 18.46 -5.92 7.61
CA ALA A 302 18.90 -5.24 8.82
C ALA A 302 20.40 -5.45 9.08
N GLU A 303 20.92 -6.65 8.85
CA GLU A 303 22.33 -6.99 8.95
C GLU A 303 23.16 -6.33 7.84
N ALA A 304 22.65 -6.27 6.61
CA ALA A 304 23.28 -5.57 5.50
C ALA A 304 23.31 -4.05 5.70
N LYS A 305 22.28 -3.48 6.35
CA LYS A 305 22.20 -2.08 6.76
C LYS A 305 23.06 -1.75 7.98
N ARG A 306 23.52 -2.75 8.73
CA ARG A 306 24.36 -2.52 9.91
C ARG A 306 25.65 -1.85 9.46
N TYR A 307 25.95 -0.74 10.11
CA TYR A 307 27.19 -0.02 9.85
C TYR A 307 28.41 -0.92 10.13
N LYS A 308 29.31 -1.02 9.15
CA LYS A 308 30.39 -2.02 9.12
C LYS A 308 31.72 -1.51 9.67
N PHE A 309 31.95 -0.20 9.62
CA PHE A 309 33.21 0.42 10.02
C PHE A 309 33.20 0.70 11.52
N VAL A 310 33.13 -0.37 12.31
CA VAL A 310 33.04 -0.31 13.76
C VAL A 310 34.18 -1.06 14.44
N THR A 311 34.64 -0.52 15.56
CA THR A 311 35.57 -1.18 16.48
C THR A 311 34.81 -1.83 17.63
N ALA A 312 35.53 -2.56 18.49
CA ALA A 312 34.99 -2.95 19.79
C ALA A 312 34.58 -1.70 20.62
N PRO A 313 33.58 -1.83 21.53
CA PRO A 313 33.17 -0.75 22.42
C PRO A 313 34.36 -0.11 23.16
N GLY A 314 34.37 1.21 23.25
CA GLY A 314 35.45 1.99 23.87
C GLY A 314 36.75 2.07 23.06
N LYS A 315 36.83 1.52 21.84
CA LYS A 315 38.03 1.59 20.98
C LYS A 315 37.92 2.58 19.82
N GLY A 316 36.75 3.17 19.61
CA GLY A 316 36.51 4.20 18.61
C GLY A 316 36.88 5.59 19.12
N VAL A 317 36.09 6.59 18.70
CA VAL A 317 36.27 8.00 19.08
C VAL A 317 36.03 8.20 20.57
N GLN A 318 37.07 8.66 21.27
CA GLN A 318 37.03 8.96 22.68
C GLN A 318 36.38 10.31 22.95
N PRO A 319 35.72 10.52 24.12
CA PRO A 319 35.10 11.80 24.46
C PRO A 319 36.04 13.00 24.32
N GLY A 320 37.31 12.84 24.67
CA GLY A 320 38.33 13.89 24.55
C GLY A 320 38.65 14.32 23.11
N GLN A 321 38.34 13.49 22.11
CA GLN A 321 38.54 13.77 20.69
C GLN A 321 37.34 14.46 20.04
N ILE A 322 36.18 14.42 20.69
CA ILE A 322 34.94 15.04 20.20
C ILE A 322 34.99 16.53 20.51
N ALA A 323 34.82 17.37 19.48
CA ALA A 323 34.62 18.81 19.66
C ALA A 323 33.13 19.11 19.92
N ALA A 324 32.24 18.49 19.15
CA ALA A 324 30.80 18.51 19.36
C ALA A 324 30.14 17.36 18.59
N ILE A 325 28.92 17.00 19.00
CA ILE A 325 27.94 16.42 18.09
C ILE A 325 26.87 17.49 17.89
N VAL A 326 26.54 17.76 16.64
CA VAL A 326 25.53 18.74 16.27
C VAL A 326 24.44 18.09 15.45
N HIS A 327 23.22 18.58 15.59
CA HIS A 327 22.03 18.03 14.94
C HIS A 327 21.34 19.13 14.13
N GLU A 328 21.13 18.86 12.86
CA GLU A 328 20.42 19.69 11.90
C GLU A 328 19.02 19.10 11.75
N TYR A 329 18.03 19.86 12.19
CA TYR A 329 16.62 19.54 12.00
C TYR A 329 15.95 20.72 11.30
N ASP A 330 15.57 20.52 10.04
CA ASP A 330 14.87 21.52 9.26
C ASP A 330 13.65 20.89 8.59
N VAL A 331 12.53 21.61 8.65
CA VAL A 331 11.28 21.22 8.00
C VAL A 331 10.96 22.30 6.99
N GLU A 332 11.39 22.07 5.75
CA GLU A 332 11.08 22.96 4.65
C GLU A 332 9.70 22.60 4.10
N LEU A 333 8.75 23.52 4.28
CA LEU A 333 7.47 23.47 3.60
C LEU A 333 7.65 23.98 2.19
N TYR A 334 7.36 23.13 1.21
CA TYR A 334 7.33 23.55 -0.19
C TYR A 334 5.94 23.36 -0.77
N SER A 335 5.49 24.37 -1.52
CA SER A 335 4.22 24.27 -2.23
C SER A 335 4.36 23.24 -3.35
N MET A 336 3.48 22.25 -3.35
CA MET A 336 3.28 21.36 -4.50
C MET A 336 2.14 21.86 -5.40
N GLY A 337 1.84 23.17 -5.35
CA GLY A 337 0.69 23.79 -5.99
C GLY A 337 -0.63 23.33 -5.36
N ALA A 338 -1.65 23.09 -6.17
CA ALA A 338 -2.95 22.60 -5.72
C ALA A 338 -2.93 21.16 -5.14
N SER A 339 -1.75 20.52 -5.06
CA SER A 339 -1.52 19.21 -4.44
C SER A 339 -1.32 19.30 -2.90
N GLY A 340 -1.33 20.51 -2.35
CA GLY A 340 -1.08 20.79 -0.94
C GLY A 340 0.37 21.19 -0.65
N MET A 341 0.74 21.20 0.63
CA MET A 341 2.12 21.44 1.07
C MET A 341 2.86 20.11 1.19
N GLY A 342 4.03 20.03 0.57
CA GLY A 342 5.01 18.99 0.85
C GLY A 342 5.94 19.42 1.99
N THR A 343 6.50 18.45 2.69
CA THR A 343 7.53 18.66 3.71
C THR A 343 8.81 17.96 3.26
N ASN A 344 9.88 18.73 3.09
CA ASN A 344 11.23 18.16 3.10
C ASN A 344 11.72 18.22 4.54
N VAL A 345 12.10 17.07 5.10
CA VAL A 345 12.68 17.01 6.44
C VAL A 345 14.15 16.70 6.29
N THR A 346 14.99 17.61 6.76
CA THR A 346 16.40 17.35 7.04
C THR A 346 16.49 16.93 8.51
N ASP A 347 16.96 15.71 8.76
CA ASP A 347 17.17 15.17 10.10
C ASP A 347 18.54 14.47 10.13
N GLU A 348 19.59 15.23 10.43
CA GLU A 348 20.97 14.80 10.25
C GLU A 348 21.84 15.15 11.46
N ALA A 349 22.61 14.18 11.94
CA ALA A 349 23.58 14.38 13.01
C ALA A 349 25.00 14.45 12.44
N TYR A 350 25.85 15.32 12.98
CA TYR A 350 27.25 15.45 12.55
C TYR A 350 28.19 15.25 13.74
N LEU A 351 29.18 14.38 13.56
CA LEU A 351 30.26 14.20 14.51
C LEU A 351 31.42 15.14 14.16
N VAL A 352 31.64 16.14 15.01
CA VAL A 352 32.68 17.15 14.84
C VAL A 352 33.86 16.81 15.74
N LEU A 353 35.03 16.56 15.16
CA LEU A 353 36.23 16.13 15.88
C LEU A 353 37.22 17.28 16.09
N LYS A 354 37.99 17.24 17.18
CA LYS A 354 39.00 18.27 17.50
C LYS A 354 40.16 18.32 16.50
N ASP A 355 40.34 17.29 15.68
CA ASP A 355 41.37 17.25 14.63
C ASP A 355 40.99 18.06 13.37
N GLY A 356 39.85 18.77 13.40
CA GLY A 356 39.37 19.60 12.30
C GLY A 356 38.56 18.83 11.25
N THR A 357 38.24 17.56 11.49
CA THR A 357 37.38 16.77 10.61
C THR A 357 35.95 16.65 11.12
N VAL A 358 35.02 16.45 10.20
CA VAL A 358 33.60 16.23 10.48
C VAL A 358 33.12 15.00 9.72
N HIS A 359 32.27 14.20 10.36
CA HIS A 359 31.54 13.12 9.73
C HIS A 359 30.07 13.48 9.60
N LYS A 360 29.49 13.29 8.41
CA LYS A 360 28.05 13.43 8.15
C LYS A 360 27.37 12.13 8.56
N GLY A 361 26.37 12.23 9.43
CA GLY A 361 25.69 11.12 10.07
C GLY A 361 26.42 10.62 11.32
N LEU A 362 25.69 9.89 12.15
CA LEU A 362 26.26 9.15 13.28
C LEU A 362 25.76 7.70 13.23
N PRO A 363 26.35 6.85 12.37
CA PRO A 363 25.83 5.51 12.08
C PRO A 363 26.12 4.48 13.18
N ALA A 364 27.04 4.80 14.09
CA ALA A 364 27.38 4.02 15.27
C ALA A 364 27.70 4.97 16.44
N PRO A 365 27.63 4.49 17.70
CA PRO A 365 28.15 5.24 18.83
C PRO A 365 29.58 5.75 18.56
N PRO A 366 29.94 6.98 18.97
CA PRO A 366 31.28 7.51 18.73
C PRO A 366 32.39 6.57 19.23
N ASP A 367 32.20 5.94 20.39
CA ASP A 367 33.16 5.03 21.02
C ASP A 367 33.33 3.68 20.29
N MET A 368 32.58 3.47 19.22
CA MET A 368 32.66 2.30 18.34
C MET A 368 32.99 2.67 16.89
N LEU A 369 33.07 3.95 16.53
CA LEU A 369 33.32 4.34 15.13
C LEU A 369 34.78 4.11 14.75
N ASP A 370 35.04 3.26 13.74
CA ASP A 370 36.37 3.14 13.13
C ASP A 370 36.58 4.30 12.14
N VAL A 371 37.09 5.41 12.67
CA VAL A 371 37.35 6.63 11.89
C VAL A 371 38.33 6.37 10.73
N ARG A 372 39.32 5.50 10.93
CA ARG A 372 40.35 5.26 9.91
C ARG A 372 39.75 4.51 8.73
N GLU A 373 39.04 3.42 9.00
CA GLU A 373 38.42 2.61 7.96
C GLU A 373 37.27 3.37 7.27
N SER A 374 36.41 4.05 8.04
CA SER A 374 35.34 4.87 7.49
C SER A 374 35.88 5.97 6.58
N ARG A 375 36.95 6.70 6.95
CA ARG A 375 37.57 7.70 6.06
C ARG A 375 38.03 7.12 4.73
N GLN A 376 38.57 5.91 4.75
CA GLN A 376 39.06 5.24 3.55
C GLN A 376 37.93 4.74 2.65
N LYS A 377 36.86 4.20 3.23
CA LYS A 377 35.77 3.54 2.50
C LYS A 377 34.58 4.46 2.20
N GLU A 378 34.42 5.51 2.99
CA GLU A 378 33.32 6.49 2.90
C GLU A 378 33.85 7.93 2.82
N PRO A 379 34.79 8.26 1.92
CA PRO A 379 35.43 9.58 1.89
C PRO A 379 34.44 10.74 1.68
N LYS A 380 33.25 10.47 1.12
CA LYS A 380 32.18 11.46 0.93
C LYS A 380 31.44 11.82 2.22
N ALA A 381 31.44 10.93 3.22
CA ALA A 381 30.85 11.19 4.53
C ALA A 381 31.78 12.05 5.41
N TRP A 382 33.05 12.19 5.03
CA TRP A 382 34.04 12.96 5.77
C TRP A 382 34.31 14.33 5.13
N GLY A 383 34.51 15.32 5.98
CA GLY A 383 34.81 16.69 5.58
C GLY A 383 35.74 17.40 6.55
N ARG A 384 35.91 18.69 6.31
CA ARG A 384 36.58 19.63 7.23
C ARG A 384 35.56 20.54 7.86
N TRP A 385 35.83 20.97 9.09
CA TRP A 385 35.02 21.98 9.74
C TRP A 385 35.88 23.11 10.30
N ARG A 386 35.24 24.25 10.52
CA ARG A 386 35.78 25.37 11.28
C ARG A 386 34.65 26.07 12.03
N GLN A 387 35.00 26.85 13.05
CA GLN A 387 34.07 27.74 13.70
C GLN A 387 34.29 29.17 13.21
N SER A 388 33.23 29.86 12.81
CA SER A 388 33.29 31.27 12.40
C SER A 388 32.02 31.98 12.85
N GLY A 389 32.17 33.13 13.51
CA GLY A 389 31.02 33.90 14.03
C GLY A 389 30.12 33.10 14.98
N GLY A 390 30.70 32.20 15.80
CA GLY A 390 29.93 31.35 16.72
C GLY A 390 29.24 30.13 16.07
N THR A 391 29.27 30.01 14.74
CA THR A 391 28.59 28.94 13.99
C THR A 391 29.59 27.91 13.44
N TYR A 392 29.11 26.68 13.23
CA TYR A 392 29.88 25.64 12.55
C TYR A 392 29.80 25.85 11.03
N GLN A 393 30.94 25.71 10.36
CA GLN A 393 31.01 25.66 8.91
C GLN A 393 31.67 24.37 8.47
N VAL A 394 31.11 23.71 7.45
CA VAL A 394 31.57 22.40 6.97
C VAL A 394 31.89 22.43 5.48
N SER A 395 32.86 21.62 5.07
CA SER A 395 33.30 21.44 3.68
C SER A 395 33.47 19.94 3.41
N PHE A 396 32.62 19.39 2.53
CA PHE A 396 32.70 18.00 2.08
C PHE A 396 33.23 17.93 0.65
N GLY A 397 34.11 16.95 0.37
CA GLY A 397 34.65 16.73 -0.97
C GLY A 397 35.43 17.91 -1.58
N GLY A 398 35.97 18.81 -0.77
CA GLY A 398 36.66 20.02 -1.23
C GLY A 398 35.74 21.18 -1.64
N SER A 399 34.44 21.07 -1.39
CA SER A 399 33.48 22.16 -1.63
C SER A 399 33.75 23.37 -0.71
N PRO A 400 33.35 24.59 -1.10
CA PRO A 400 33.43 25.75 -0.20
C PRO A 400 32.73 25.50 1.14
N TYR A 401 33.27 26.09 2.21
CA TYR A 401 32.66 26.04 3.53
C TYR A 401 31.24 26.60 3.51
N LYS A 402 30.27 25.80 3.95
CA LYS A 402 28.88 26.20 4.15
C LYS A 402 28.57 26.31 5.64
N LYS A 403 27.76 27.30 6.03
CA LYS A 403 27.19 27.35 7.38
C LYS A 403 26.37 26.09 7.62
N LEU A 404 26.56 25.48 8.77
CA LEU A 404 25.76 24.36 9.24
C LEU A 404 24.73 24.90 10.24
N ASP A 405 23.45 24.80 9.91
CA ASP A 405 22.35 25.24 10.77
C ASP A 405 21.96 24.12 11.73
N ALA A 406 22.87 23.84 12.66
CA ALA A 406 22.75 22.74 13.59
C ALA A 406 23.00 23.18 15.03
N GLU A 407 22.28 22.55 15.96
CA GLU A 407 22.42 22.78 17.39
C GLU A 407 23.31 21.72 18.03
N ARG A 408 24.01 22.08 19.12
CA ARG A 408 24.77 21.11 19.90
C ARG A 408 23.81 20.20 20.66
N VAL A 409 24.01 18.90 20.52
CA VAL A 409 23.20 17.89 21.21
C VAL A 409 23.67 17.68 22.65
N ILE A 410 22.83 17.08 23.48
CA ILE A 410 23.14 16.82 24.89
C ILE A 410 23.33 15.32 25.12
N PRO A 411 24.49 14.88 25.63
CA PRO A 411 24.70 13.48 25.99
C PRO A 411 23.87 13.08 27.22
N ALA A 412 23.58 11.79 27.34
CA ALA A 412 23.04 11.22 28.56
C ALA A 412 24.07 11.25 29.69
N LYS A 413 23.60 11.48 30.92
CA LYS A 413 24.40 11.22 32.11
C LYS A 413 24.52 9.70 32.33
N PRO A 414 25.63 9.19 32.87
CA PRO A 414 25.75 7.78 33.25
C PRO A 414 24.59 7.36 34.17
N GLY A 415 23.88 6.29 33.81
CA GLY A 415 22.77 5.75 34.60
C GLY A 415 21.47 6.57 34.56
N GLU A 416 21.37 7.55 33.66
CA GLU A 416 20.15 8.35 33.49
C GLU A 416 18.94 7.47 33.13
N ARG A 417 17.80 7.74 33.76
CA ARG A 417 16.53 7.03 33.51
C ARG A 417 15.62 7.91 32.66
N LEU A 418 15.25 7.38 31.50
CA LEU A 418 14.23 7.96 30.63
C LEU A 418 12.84 7.56 31.15
N ALA A 419 11.85 8.40 30.87
CA ALA A 419 10.46 8.14 31.21
C ALA A 419 9.55 8.74 30.14
N GLY A 420 8.49 8.02 29.79
CA GLY A 420 7.48 8.47 28.83
C GLY A 420 7.71 7.91 27.42
N ARG A 421 6.81 8.28 26.51
CA ARG A 421 6.85 7.86 25.11
C ARG A 421 7.56 8.91 24.29
N PHE A 422 8.43 8.47 23.40
CA PHE A 422 9.05 9.29 22.37
C PHE A 422 8.67 8.71 21.02
N GLY A 423 8.20 9.54 20.10
CA GLY A 423 7.74 9.06 18.81
C GLY A 423 7.85 10.08 17.70
N THR A 424 7.54 9.60 16.51
CA THR A 424 7.41 10.38 15.28
C THR A 424 6.23 9.82 14.49
N GLY A 425 5.72 10.62 13.57
CA GLY A 425 4.54 10.28 12.80
C GLY A 425 4.64 10.82 11.39
N SER A 426 4.02 10.08 10.46
CA SER A 426 3.69 10.58 9.14
C SER A 426 2.19 10.45 8.93
N SER A 427 1.64 11.40 8.18
CA SER A 427 0.26 11.33 7.73
C SER A 427 0.18 11.76 6.28
N SER A 428 -0.84 11.25 5.59
CA SER A 428 -1.20 11.70 4.26
C SER A 428 -2.72 11.86 4.22
N ALA A 429 -3.19 12.90 3.54
CA ALA A 429 -4.61 13.17 3.38
C ALA A 429 -4.89 13.55 1.92
N SER A 430 -6.05 13.13 1.42
CA SER A 430 -6.55 13.47 0.09
C SER A 430 -8.08 13.52 0.09
N LEU A 431 -8.66 13.99 -1.01
CA LEU A 431 -10.11 14.00 -1.20
C LEU A 431 -10.76 12.62 -1.08
N MET A 432 -10.04 11.50 -1.26
CA MET A 432 -10.58 10.14 -1.18
C MET A 432 -10.26 9.40 0.13
N GLY A 433 -9.37 9.95 0.97
CA GLY A 433 -9.03 9.32 2.24
C GLY A 433 -7.74 9.84 2.85
N SER A 434 -7.47 9.37 4.06
CA SER A 434 -6.29 9.69 4.84
C SER A 434 -5.62 8.42 5.36
N SER A 435 -4.32 8.50 5.60
CA SER A 435 -3.57 7.49 6.32
C SER A 435 -2.59 8.14 7.28
N TYR A 436 -2.25 7.42 8.34
CA TYR A 436 -1.23 7.84 9.28
C TYR A 436 -0.44 6.64 9.78
N SER A 437 0.81 6.87 10.14
CA SER A 437 1.72 5.90 10.74
C SER A 437 2.47 6.61 11.84
N LEU A 438 2.42 6.04 13.04
CA LEU A 438 3.11 6.52 14.23
C LEU A 438 4.06 5.43 14.70
N TRP A 439 5.32 5.79 14.87
CA TRP A 439 6.31 4.92 15.45
C TRP A 439 6.88 5.56 16.72
N GLY A 440 7.20 4.74 17.71
CA GLY A 440 7.79 5.26 18.93
C GLY A 440 8.40 4.20 19.84
N VAL A 441 8.96 4.69 20.93
CA VAL A 441 9.52 3.92 22.01
C VAL A 441 9.08 4.54 23.34
N THR A 442 8.52 3.69 24.20
CA THR A 442 8.19 4.05 25.58
C THR A 442 9.32 3.59 26.49
N PHE A 443 9.83 4.50 27.30
CA PHE A 443 10.79 4.20 28.37
C PHE A 443 10.14 4.34 29.73
N THR A 444 10.54 3.48 30.65
CA THR A 444 10.10 3.50 32.04
C THR A 444 11.28 3.73 32.98
N ARG A 445 10.99 4.29 34.16
CA ARG A 445 12.02 4.67 35.14
C ARG A 445 12.77 3.48 35.74
N ASP A 446 12.17 2.29 35.72
CA ASP A 446 12.80 1.01 36.12
C ASP A 446 13.79 0.49 35.07
N GLY A 447 13.92 1.15 33.91
CA GLY A 447 14.88 0.79 32.88
C GLY A 447 14.35 -0.15 31.81
N ARG A 448 13.03 -0.29 31.66
CA ARG A 448 12.43 -1.03 30.54
C ARG A 448 12.15 -0.10 29.36
N PHE A 449 12.19 -0.67 28.16
CA PHE A 449 11.72 -0.01 26.96
C PHE A 449 10.73 -0.91 26.21
N LYS A 450 9.82 -0.29 25.47
CA LYS A 450 8.91 -0.97 24.55
C LYS A 450 8.73 -0.13 23.30
N LYS A 451 9.01 -0.71 22.13
CA LYS A 451 8.75 -0.10 20.83
C LYS A 451 7.32 -0.38 20.41
N ASP A 452 6.72 0.59 19.75
CA ASP A 452 5.39 0.47 19.19
C ASP A 452 5.32 1.10 17.80
N ASN A 453 4.54 0.47 16.93
CA ASN A 453 4.10 1.02 15.67
C ASN A 453 2.57 0.90 15.59
N ARG A 454 1.91 2.03 15.34
CA ARG A 454 0.47 2.09 15.20
C ARG A 454 0.12 2.98 14.01
N GLY A 455 -0.99 2.70 13.37
CA GLY A 455 -1.40 3.52 12.26
C GLY A 455 -2.79 3.19 11.81
N GLY A 456 -3.21 3.86 10.75
CA GLY A 456 -4.50 3.61 10.18
C GLY A 456 -4.68 4.27 8.84
N SER A 457 -5.77 3.89 8.19
CA SER A 457 -6.24 4.52 6.98
C SER A 457 -7.75 4.56 6.99
N GLY A 458 -8.32 5.63 6.46
CA GLY A 458 -9.76 5.82 6.36
C GLY A 458 -10.11 6.46 5.03
N ASN A 459 -11.27 6.08 4.49
CA ASN A 459 -11.82 6.71 3.31
C ASN A 459 -12.40 8.08 3.69
N SER A 460 -12.38 9.04 2.78
CA SER A 460 -12.93 10.37 3.05
C SER A 460 -14.45 10.35 3.17
N ILE A 461 -14.98 11.42 3.76
CA ILE A 461 -16.42 11.68 3.83
C ILE A 461 -17.07 11.76 2.43
N PHE A 462 -16.30 12.13 1.39
CA PHE A 462 -16.77 12.17 0.00
C PHE A 462 -17.07 10.76 -0.54
N MET A 463 -16.25 9.75 -0.23
CA MET A 463 -16.50 8.37 -0.63
C MET A 463 -17.71 7.79 0.12
N GLN A 464 -17.82 8.05 1.43
CA GLN A 464 -18.97 7.61 2.23
C GLN A 464 -20.29 8.19 1.69
N GLN A 465 -20.28 9.47 1.34
CA GLN A 465 -21.46 10.14 0.80
C GLN A 465 -21.83 9.66 -0.61
N GLY A 466 -20.87 9.17 -1.39
CA GLY A 466 -21.08 8.53 -2.70
C GLY A 466 -21.66 7.12 -2.68
N GLY A 467 -22.15 6.64 -1.52
CA GLY A 467 -22.73 5.30 -1.37
C GLY A 467 -21.69 4.18 -1.23
N GLN A 468 -20.40 4.53 -1.13
CA GLN A 468 -19.37 3.56 -0.81
C GLN A 468 -19.35 3.33 0.71
N PRO A 469 -19.07 2.09 1.17
CA PRO A 469 -18.91 1.85 2.59
C PRO A 469 -17.75 2.68 3.18
N ALA A 470 -17.95 3.17 4.39
CA ALA A 470 -16.92 3.71 5.25
C ALA A 470 -15.95 2.60 5.60
N ILE A 471 -14.78 2.57 4.96
CA ILE A 471 -13.71 1.64 5.29
C ILE A 471 -12.69 2.37 6.13
N ASN A 472 -12.51 1.88 7.36
CA ASN A 472 -11.47 2.34 8.26
C ASN A 472 -10.65 1.14 8.68
N SER A 473 -9.34 1.30 8.70
CA SER A 473 -8.41 0.31 9.20
C SER A 473 -7.51 0.96 10.23
N THR A 474 -7.34 0.33 11.37
CA THR A 474 -6.35 0.69 12.39
C THR A 474 -5.50 -0.53 12.69
N TYR A 475 -4.22 -0.33 12.91
CA TYR A 475 -3.32 -1.39 13.32
C TYR A 475 -2.44 -0.92 14.47
N ASP A 476 -2.02 -1.88 15.27
CA ASP A 476 -1.04 -1.74 16.32
C ASP A 476 -0.14 -3.00 16.36
N GLU A 477 0.63 -3.11 17.43
CA GLU A 477 1.51 -4.26 17.69
C GLU A 477 0.76 -5.60 17.85
N ASN A 478 -0.50 -5.55 18.27
CA ASN A 478 -1.32 -6.73 18.58
C ASN A 478 -2.17 -7.18 17.40
N GLY A 479 -2.18 -6.41 16.30
CA GLY A 479 -2.84 -6.78 15.07
C GLY A 479 -3.52 -5.59 14.38
N SER A 480 -4.56 -5.88 13.62
CA SER A 480 -5.31 -4.87 12.90
C SER A 480 -6.81 -5.11 13.01
N VAL A 481 -7.55 -4.01 13.00
CA VAL A 481 -9.00 -4.00 12.88
C VAL A 481 -9.35 -3.20 11.63
N THR A 482 -10.14 -3.79 10.76
CA THR A 482 -10.71 -3.12 9.59
C THR A 482 -12.22 -3.20 9.69
N SER A 483 -12.90 -2.05 9.63
CA SER A 483 -14.36 -1.95 9.60
C SER A 483 -14.81 -1.39 8.26
N ALA A 484 -15.81 -2.00 7.65
CA ALA A 484 -16.55 -1.47 6.50
C ALA A 484 -18.01 -1.25 6.92
N THR A 485 -18.49 -0.01 6.86
CA THR A 485 -19.86 0.36 7.27
C THR A 485 -20.61 1.02 6.12
N GLY A 486 -21.74 0.45 5.70
CA GLY A 486 -22.68 1.03 4.72
C GLY A 486 -24.02 1.36 5.38
N ALA A 487 -25.00 1.82 4.57
CA ALA A 487 -26.33 2.19 5.07
C ALA A 487 -27.04 1.04 5.82
N ASP A 488 -26.85 -0.21 5.36
CA ASP A 488 -27.56 -1.38 5.87
C ASP A 488 -26.62 -2.50 6.37
N PHE A 489 -25.31 -2.23 6.49
CA PHE A 489 -24.36 -3.25 6.94
C PHE A 489 -23.16 -2.68 7.70
N THR A 490 -22.67 -3.48 8.64
CA THR A 490 -21.37 -3.28 9.29
C THR A 490 -20.62 -4.60 9.26
N VAL A 491 -19.45 -4.61 8.64
CA VAL A 491 -18.54 -5.76 8.62
C VAL A 491 -17.24 -5.38 9.30
N MET A 492 -16.84 -6.16 10.29
CA MET A 492 -15.55 -6.00 10.97
C MET A 492 -14.68 -7.22 10.75
N SER A 493 -13.43 -6.96 10.39
CA SER A 493 -12.36 -7.96 10.32
C SER A 493 -11.32 -7.61 11.37
N LYS A 494 -10.94 -8.60 12.19
CA LYS A 494 -9.88 -8.48 13.18
C LYS A 494 -8.81 -9.51 12.89
N ASN A 495 -7.61 -9.04 12.65
CA ASN A 495 -6.42 -9.89 12.60
C ASN A 495 -5.64 -9.71 13.90
N LYS A 496 -5.27 -10.80 14.57
CA LYS A 496 -4.41 -10.76 15.75
C LYS A 496 -3.00 -11.18 15.36
N LYS A 497 -2.02 -10.42 15.82
CA LYS A 497 -0.61 -10.77 15.69
C LYS A 497 -0.08 -11.13 17.08
N ASN A 498 0.71 -12.20 17.16
CA ASN A 498 1.42 -12.49 18.40
C ASN A 498 2.52 -11.43 18.60
N PRO A 499 2.68 -10.88 19.82
CA PRO A 499 3.75 -9.96 20.13
C PRO A 499 5.09 -10.59 19.76
N ASN A 500 5.92 -9.83 19.06
CA ASN A 500 7.26 -10.27 18.72
C ASN A 500 8.21 -9.77 19.81
N GLY A 501 8.91 -10.69 20.48
CA GLY A 501 9.81 -10.39 21.61
C GLY A 501 11.09 -9.61 21.23
N ASP A 502 11.13 -9.05 20.03
CA ASP A 502 12.21 -8.21 19.49
C ASP A 502 11.90 -6.70 19.61
N ARG A 503 10.90 -6.32 20.42
CA ARG A 503 10.43 -4.93 20.57
C ARG A 503 10.49 -4.37 21.99
N GLU A 504 10.81 -5.21 22.97
CA GLU A 504 10.87 -4.79 24.37
C GLU A 504 12.07 -5.41 25.07
N GLY A 505 12.43 -4.81 26.20
CA GLY A 505 13.54 -5.26 27.01
C GLY A 505 14.00 -4.21 28.00
N THR A 506 15.28 -4.26 28.35
CA THR A 506 15.93 -3.28 29.24
C THR A 506 16.87 -2.36 28.48
N TYR A 507 17.04 -1.14 28.97
CA TYR A 507 17.95 -0.16 28.37
C TYR A 507 18.92 0.43 29.40
N SER A 508 20.04 0.94 28.88
CA SER A 508 20.99 1.78 29.62
C SER A 508 21.51 2.87 28.69
N VAL A 509 21.66 4.09 29.19
CA VAL A 509 22.25 5.21 28.47
C VAL A 509 23.49 5.73 29.19
N GLU A 510 24.51 6.10 28.41
CA GLU A 510 25.72 6.72 28.90
C GLU A 510 26.37 7.53 27.77
N GLY A 511 26.60 8.82 28.01
CA GLY A 511 27.22 9.69 27.03
C GLY A 511 26.38 9.76 25.75
N TYR A 512 27.01 9.42 24.62
CA TYR A 512 26.37 9.39 23.31
C TYR A 512 25.84 8.02 22.89
N THR A 513 25.64 7.11 23.86
CA THR A 513 25.39 5.71 23.60
C THR A 513 24.19 5.18 24.38
N MET A 514 23.34 4.44 23.69
CA MET A 514 22.29 3.62 24.29
C MET A 514 22.59 2.14 24.03
N ILE A 515 22.33 1.30 25.02
CA ILE A 515 22.35 -0.16 24.89
C ILE A 515 20.94 -0.67 25.16
N LEU A 516 20.38 -1.39 24.20
CA LEU A 516 19.13 -2.13 24.34
C LEU A 516 19.45 -3.62 24.52
N ARG A 517 18.89 -4.23 25.56
CA ARG A 517 18.91 -5.67 25.80
C ARG A 517 17.49 -6.18 25.66
N TYR A 518 17.19 -6.78 24.52
CA TYR A 518 15.88 -7.30 24.20
C TYR A 518 15.57 -8.55 25.01
N ASP A 519 14.29 -8.78 25.31
CA ASP A 519 13.84 -9.95 26.06
C ASP A 519 14.10 -11.28 25.30
N ASN A 520 14.28 -11.21 23.98
CA ASN A 520 14.73 -12.35 23.16
C ASN A 520 16.26 -12.64 23.24
N GLY A 521 17.00 -11.93 24.08
CA GLY A 521 18.46 -12.08 24.27
C GLY A 521 19.33 -11.27 23.30
N THR A 522 18.74 -10.58 22.33
CA THR A 522 19.50 -9.71 21.40
C THR A 522 20.01 -8.47 22.14
N VAL A 523 21.22 -8.02 21.81
CA VAL A 523 21.78 -6.76 22.33
C VAL A 523 22.12 -5.83 21.19
N ALA A 524 21.63 -4.58 21.26
CA ALA A 524 21.94 -3.53 20.31
C ALA A 524 22.61 -2.35 21.04
N ARG A 525 23.66 -1.79 20.43
CA ARG A 525 24.35 -0.59 20.91
C ARG A 525 24.28 0.45 19.81
N MET A 526 23.73 1.62 20.10
CA MET A 526 23.36 2.63 19.12
C MET A 526 23.65 4.05 19.62
N PRO A 527 23.83 5.03 18.73
CA PRO A 527 23.98 6.40 19.15
C PRO A 527 22.71 6.91 19.85
N PHE A 528 22.90 7.75 20.86
CA PHE A 528 21.83 8.39 21.62
C PHE A 528 22.25 9.77 22.11
N PHE A 529 21.35 10.73 22.06
CA PHE A 529 21.49 12.06 22.66
C PHE A 529 20.14 12.75 22.68
N TYR A 530 20.00 13.80 23.49
CA TYR A 530 18.88 14.72 23.38
C TYR A 530 19.18 15.76 22.32
N THR A 531 18.25 16.01 21.41
CA THR A 531 18.44 17.01 20.35
C THR A 531 18.07 18.42 20.82
N MET A 532 17.24 18.55 21.86
CA MET A 532 16.86 19.83 22.46
C MET A 532 17.29 19.97 23.93
N ALA A 533 17.53 21.22 24.35
CA ALA A 533 17.98 21.56 25.70
C ALA A 533 17.03 21.11 26.83
N ASN A 534 15.73 21.21 26.58
CA ASN A 534 14.67 20.78 27.49
C ASN A 534 14.47 19.26 27.53
N LYS A 535 15.24 18.48 26.75
CA LYS A 535 15.14 17.02 26.63
C LYS A 535 13.78 16.51 26.13
N SER A 536 13.00 17.35 25.45
CA SER A 536 11.73 16.95 24.85
C SER A 536 11.89 16.10 23.59
N THR A 537 13.12 15.91 23.11
CA THR A 537 13.42 15.14 21.91
C THR A 537 14.70 14.32 22.09
N ILE A 538 14.73 13.13 21.49
CA ILE A 538 15.88 12.21 21.53
C ILE A 538 16.27 11.78 20.11
N TRP A 539 17.54 11.44 19.92
CA TRP A 539 17.99 10.68 18.76
C TRP A 539 17.96 9.19 19.06
N PHE A 540 17.19 8.44 18.28
CA PHE A 540 17.00 7.01 18.48
C PHE A 540 16.84 6.31 17.12
N GLU A 541 17.65 5.27 16.89
CA GLU A 541 17.69 4.49 15.64
C GLU A 541 17.77 5.35 14.36
N GLY A 542 18.53 6.44 14.42
CA GLY A 542 18.80 7.30 13.27
C GLY A 542 17.73 8.35 12.97
N ASN A 543 16.80 8.58 13.90
CA ASN A 543 15.75 9.59 13.76
C ASN A 543 15.65 10.43 15.03
N GLN A 544 15.23 11.68 14.90
CA GLN A 544 14.69 12.45 16.00
C GLN A 544 13.30 11.94 16.39
N LEU A 545 13.09 11.71 17.69
CA LEU A 545 11.79 11.41 18.29
C LEU A 545 11.41 12.47 19.30
N ALA A 546 10.16 12.93 19.23
CA ALA A 546 9.61 13.90 20.17
C ALA A 546 8.88 13.21 21.32
N PHE A 547 8.95 13.80 22.51
CA PHE A 547 8.20 13.38 23.68
C PHE A 547 6.70 13.53 23.41
N ASP A 548 5.98 12.45 23.65
CA ASP A 548 4.54 12.31 23.48
C ASP A 548 3.97 11.96 24.86
N ASP A 549 3.20 12.88 25.45
CA ASP A 549 2.58 12.66 26.75
C ASP A 549 1.37 11.72 26.70
N GLY A 550 1.05 11.21 25.51
CA GLY A 550 -0.04 10.26 25.27
C GLY A 550 -1.43 10.88 25.40
N LYS A 551 -1.54 12.21 25.47
CA LYS A 551 -2.81 12.93 25.49
C LYS A 551 -3.19 13.43 24.10
N ASP A 552 -3.43 12.52 23.17
CA ASP A 552 -4.11 12.80 21.90
C ASP A 552 -5.24 11.80 21.66
#